data_AF-A0A0J6VRR5-F1
#
_entry.id   AF-A0A0J6VRR5-F1
#
_cell.length_a   1.000
_cell.length_b   1.000
_cell.length_c   1.000
_cell.angle_alpha   90.00
_cell.angle_beta   90.00
_cell.angle_gamma   90.00
#
_symmetry.space_group_name_H-M   'P 1'
#
loop_
_entity.id
_entity.type
_entity.pdbx_description
1 polymer ?
#
loop_
_entity_poly.entity_id
_entity_poly.type
_entity_poly.pdbx_seq_one_letter_code
_entity_poly.pdbx_strand_id
1 'polypeptide(L)'
;MAMVLIVDDEFGIAELLDAVLSDDGHTVVTAANGRQGLARVAAARPDLIFLDFMMPVMDGPAMLAALGGDPATSGIPVVLMSSMPEDTVRERASGHAVFLRKPFRIRQVHDLVAALLTERPGDK
;
A
#
# COMPACT_ATOMS: atom_id res chain seq x y z
N MET A 1 5.22 10.52 12.35
CA MET A 1 5.31 9.06 12.58
C MET A 1 3.95 8.46 12.26
N ALA A 2 3.93 7.42 11.43
CA ALA A 2 2.72 6.77 10.93
C ALA A 2 2.97 5.26 10.81
N MET A 3 1.90 4.47 10.79
CA MET A 3 1.97 3.04 10.55
C MET A 3 1.76 2.74 9.07
N VAL A 4 2.73 2.10 8.43
CA VAL A 4 2.66 1.73 7.01
C VAL A 4 2.60 0.21 6.89
N LEU A 5 1.64 -0.28 6.11
CA LEU A 5 1.56 -1.69 5.73
C LEU A 5 2.10 -1.87 4.31
N ILE A 6 3.04 -2.79 4.15
CA ILE A 6 3.53 -3.23 2.83
C ILE A 6 2.98 -4.63 2.58
N VAL A 7 2.32 -4.82 1.44
CA VAL A 7 1.78 -6.10 1.00
C VAL A 7 2.39 -6.43 -0.35
N ASP A 8 3.40 -7.29 -0.35
CA ASP A 8 4.18 -7.68 -1.53
C ASP A 8 4.77 -9.07 -1.27
N ASP A 9 4.68 -9.99 -2.24
CA ASP A 9 5.28 -11.33 -2.13
C ASP A 9 6.76 -11.34 -2.54
N GLU A 10 7.24 -10.27 -3.17
CA GLU A 10 8.65 -10.05 -3.45
C GLU A 10 9.37 -9.55 -2.19
N PHE A 11 9.94 -10.47 -1.40
CA PHE A 11 10.64 -10.15 -0.14
C PHE A 11 11.65 -9.00 -0.25
N GLY A 12 12.40 -8.92 -1.35
CA GLY A 12 13.39 -7.85 -1.54
C GLY A 12 12.77 -6.46 -1.69
N ILE A 13 11.57 -6.34 -2.25
CA ILE A 13 10.84 -5.07 -2.33
C ILE A 13 10.29 -4.71 -0.96
N ALA A 14 9.71 -5.68 -0.26
CA ALA A 14 9.19 -5.48 1.09
C ALA A 14 10.29 -5.03 2.07
N GLU A 15 11.47 -5.67 2.04
CA GLU A 15 12.63 -5.30 2.87
C GLU A 15 13.18 -3.91 2.51
N LEU A 16 13.26 -3.57 1.22
CA LEU A 16 13.70 -2.25 0.78
C LEU A 16 12.77 -1.16 1.32
N LEU A 17 11.46 -1.33 1.14
CA LEU A 17 10.47 -0.37 1.61
C LEU A 17 10.44 -0.28 3.14
N ASP A 18 10.57 -1.41 3.84
CA ASP A 18 10.70 -1.42 5.30
C ASP A 18 11.92 -0.62 5.75
N ALA A 19 13.10 -0.91 5.21
CA ALA A 19 14.32 -0.20 5.58
C ALA A 19 14.22 1.31 5.34
N VAL A 20 13.70 1.73 4.18
CA VAL A 20 13.52 3.14 3.83
C VAL A 20 12.56 3.85 4.76
N LEU A 21 11.39 3.26 5.03
CA LEU A 21 10.33 3.91 5.81
C LEU A 21 10.61 3.86 7.31
N SER A 22 11.25 2.80 7.79
CA SER A 22 11.70 2.69 9.17
C SER A 22 12.81 3.68 9.49
N ASP A 23 13.72 3.99 8.54
CA ASP A 23 14.74 5.04 8.71
C ASP A 23 14.13 6.44 8.85
N ASP A 24 13.01 6.68 8.16
CA ASP A 24 12.19 7.89 8.31
C ASP A 24 11.38 7.94 9.64
N GLY A 25 11.47 6.89 10.47
CA GLY A 25 10.80 6.79 11.77
C GLY A 25 9.33 6.36 11.68
N HIS A 26 8.91 5.72 10.58
CA HIS A 26 7.61 5.06 10.49
C HIS A 26 7.64 3.66 11.12
N THR A 27 6.48 3.20 11.57
CA THR A 27 6.31 1.81 11.99
C THR A 27 5.85 1.01 10.79
N VAL A 28 6.63 0.04 10.35
CA VAL A 28 6.31 -0.77 9.18
C VAL A 28 5.80 -2.15 9.59
N VAL A 29 4.76 -2.61 8.92
CA VAL A 29 4.26 -3.98 9.01
C VAL A 29 4.26 -4.58 7.59
N THR A 30 4.65 -5.84 7.45
CA THR A 30 4.69 -6.51 6.16
C THR A 30 3.72 -7.70 6.08
N ALA A 31 3.27 -8.01 4.87
CA ALA A 31 2.46 -9.16 4.51
C ALA A 31 2.82 -9.66 3.11
N ALA A 32 2.76 -10.98 2.90
CA ALA A 32 3.19 -11.59 1.63
C ALA A 32 2.03 -11.91 0.65
N ASN A 33 0.81 -11.47 0.96
CA ASN A 33 -0.38 -11.60 0.09
C ASN A 33 -1.55 -10.81 0.67
N GLY A 34 -2.59 -10.62 -0.14
CA GLY A 34 -3.77 -9.85 0.24
C GLY A 34 -4.50 -10.37 1.48
N ARG A 35 -4.55 -11.69 1.70
CA ARG A 35 -5.24 -12.26 2.87
C ARG A 35 -4.50 -11.93 4.16
N GLN A 36 -3.17 -12.08 4.16
CA GLN A 36 -2.35 -11.63 5.29
C GLN A 36 -2.47 -10.11 5.47
N GLY A 37 -2.46 -9.36 4.37
CA GLY A 37 -2.64 -7.90 4.37
C GLY A 37 -3.91 -7.48 5.10
N LEU A 38 -5.07 -8.05 4.75
CA LEU A 38 -6.35 -7.77 5.43
C LEU A 38 -6.31 -8.10 6.93
N ALA A 39 -5.69 -9.21 7.31
CA ALA A 39 -5.53 -9.56 8.72
C ALA A 39 -4.65 -8.54 9.47
N ARG A 40 -3.60 -8.00 8.82
CA ARG A 40 -2.76 -6.94 9.38
C ARG A 40 -3.51 -5.62 9.48
N VAL A 41 -4.31 -5.25 8.49
CA VAL A 41 -5.14 -4.04 8.53
C VAL A 41 -6.08 -4.07 9.74
N ALA A 42 -6.76 -5.20 9.96
CA ALA A 42 -7.66 -5.37 11.10
C ALA A 42 -6.94 -5.26 12.46
N ALA A 43 -5.71 -5.77 12.56
CA ALA A 43 -4.95 -5.78 13.80
C ALA A 43 -4.23 -4.45 14.09
N ALA A 44 -3.70 -3.79 13.06
CA ALA A 44 -2.72 -2.73 13.18
C ALA A 44 -3.28 -1.34 12.80
N ARG A 45 -4.34 -1.29 11.97
CA ARG A 45 -4.95 -0.05 11.45
C ARG A 45 -3.91 0.91 10.84
N PRO A 46 -3.26 0.52 9.72
CA PRO A 46 -2.26 1.34 9.08
C PRO A 46 -2.84 2.65 8.56
N ASP A 47 -2.01 3.69 8.56
CA ASP A 47 -2.31 5.00 7.98
C ASP A 47 -2.11 5.03 6.46
N LEU A 48 -1.31 4.09 5.92
CA LEU A 48 -0.98 3.98 4.50
C LEU A 48 -0.70 2.52 4.14
N ILE A 49 -1.11 2.10 2.94
CA ILE A 49 -0.82 0.75 2.41
C ILE A 49 -0.07 0.86 1.09
N PHE A 50 1.07 0.18 0.99
CA PHE A 50 1.69 -0.19 -0.28
C PHE A 50 1.22 -1.59 -0.65
N LEU A 51 0.58 -1.74 -1.80
CA LEU A 51 -0.07 -2.98 -2.22
C LEU A 51 0.44 -3.41 -3.58
N ASP A 52 1.05 -4.58 -3.69
CA ASP A 52 1.38 -5.18 -4.97
C ASP A 52 0.13 -5.65 -5.73
N PHE A 53 0.16 -5.51 -7.04
CA PHE A 53 -0.95 -5.87 -7.92
C PHE A 53 -1.10 -7.39 -8.10
N MET A 54 -0.01 -8.16 -8.14
CA MET A 54 0.00 -9.59 -8.44
C MET A 54 0.68 -10.39 -7.33
N MET A 55 -0.13 -11.02 -6.47
CA MET A 55 0.37 -11.87 -5.40
C MET A 55 -0.33 -13.23 -5.40
N PRO A 56 0.29 -14.28 -4.86
CA PRO A 56 -0.39 -15.56 -4.63
C PRO A 56 -1.50 -15.42 -3.59
N VAL A 57 -2.41 -16.39 -3.56
CA VAL A 57 -3.53 -16.52 -2.59
C VAL A 57 -4.62 -15.46 -2.74
N MET A 58 -4.28 -14.18 -2.67
CA MET A 58 -5.17 -13.04 -2.90
C MET A 58 -4.35 -11.91 -3.50
N ASP A 59 -4.76 -11.46 -4.70
CA ASP A 59 -4.08 -10.41 -5.46
C ASP A 59 -4.46 -9.01 -4.95
N GLY A 60 -3.74 -7.99 -5.47
CA GLY A 60 -3.96 -6.60 -5.13
C GLY A 60 -5.39 -6.12 -5.39
N PRO A 61 -5.97 -6.35 -6.60
CA PRO A 61 -7.36 -5.99 -6.89
C PRO A 61 -8.37 -6.56 -5.89
N ALA A 62 -8.26 -7.84 -5.52
CA ALA A 62 -9.16 -8.47 -4.57
C ALA A 62 -9.03 -7.87 -3.16
N MET A 63 -7.80 -7.60 -2.70
CA MET A 63 -7.58 -6.92 -1.42
C MET A 63 -8.12 -5.49 -1.44
N LEU A 64 -7.86 -4.73 -2.50
CA LEU A 64 -8.34 -3.35 -2.66
C LEU A 64 -9.88 -3.29 -2.62
N ALA A 65 -10.56 -4.20 -3.31
CA ALA A 65 -12.01 -4.31 -3.27
C ALA A 65 -12.53 -4.61 -1.86
N ALA A 66 -11.86 -5.50 -1.12
CA ALA A 66 -12.22 -5.80 0.27
C ALA A 66 -12.04 -4.60 1.19
N LEU A 67 -10.95 -3.83 1.05
CA LEU A 67 -10.71 -2.61 1.81
C LEU A 67 -11.75 -1.52 1.53
N GLY A 68 -12.11 -1.35 0.25
CA GLY A 68 -13.12 -0.37 -0.17
C GLY A 68 -14.55 -0.75 0.25
N GLY A 69 -14.81 -2.05 0.46
CA GLY A 69 -16.11 -2.56 0.91
C GLY A 69 -16.39 -2.41 2.41
N ASP A 70 -15.37 -2.09 3.22
CA ASP A 70 -15.49 -1.89 4.66
C ASP A 70 -15.30 -0.40 5.02
N PRO A 71 -16.32 0.28 5.58
CA PRO A 71 -16.22 1.69 5.99
C PRO A 71 -15.10 1.98 7.00
N ALA A 72 -14.65 0.98 7.77
CA ALA A 72 -13.55 1.13 8.71
C ALA A 72 -12.18 1.22 8.01
N THR A 73 -12.07 0.74 6.77
CA THR A 73 -10.81 0.69 6.00
C THR A 73 -10.86 1.47 4.71
N SER A 74 -12.03 1.87 4.22
CA SER A 74 -12.21 2.57 2.95
C SER A 74 -11.55 3.96 2.88
N GLY A 75 -11.21 4.54 4.04
CA GLY A 75 -10.50 5.81 4.13
C GLY A 75 -8.96 5.69 4.11
N ILE A 76 -8.42 4.47 4.16
CA ILE A 76 -6.97 4.26 4.18
C ILE A 76 -6.41 4.45 2.76
N PRO A 77 -5.47 5.38 2.52
CA PRO A 77 -4.86 5.53 1.21
C PRO A 77 -4.08 4.27 0.83
N VAL A 78 -4.26 3.83 -0.42
CA VAL A 78 -3.55 2.68 -0.99
C VAL A 78 -2.70 3.13 -2.17
N VAL A 79 -1.38 2.90 -2.08
CA VAL A 79 -0.44 2.98 -3.20
C VAL A 79 -0.36 1.62 -3.86
N LEU A 80 -0.89 1.51 -5.07
CA LEU A 80 -0.88 0.26 -5.83
C LEU A 80 0.42 0.16 -6.63
N MET A 81 1.14 -0.96 -6.50
CA MET A 81 2.42 -1.20 -7.13
C MET A 81 2.29 -2.25 -8.24
N SER A 82 2.90 -2.02 -9.40
CA SER A 82 2.92 -3.01 -10.47
C SER A 82 4.00 -2.73 -11.51
N SER A 83 4.47 -3.78 -12.18
CA SER A 83 5.29 -3.68 -13.39
C SER A 83 4.45 -3.47 -14.67
N MET A 84 3.13 -3.64 -14.58
CA MET A 84 2.21 -3.47 -15.72
C MET A 84 1.99 -1.99 -16.07
N PRO A 85 1.51 -1.69 -17.29
CA PRO A 85 1.01 -0.36 -17.63
C PRO A 85 -0.12 0.07 -16.70
N GLU A 86 -0.14 1.35 -16.34
CA GLU A 86 -1.13 1.91 -15.41
C GLU A 86 -2.56 1.72 -15.91
N ASP A 87 -2.81 1.86 -17.21
CA ASP A 87 -4.14 1.69 -17.80
C ASP A 87 -4.70 0.28 -17.53
N THR A 88 -3.87 -0.76 -17.70
CA THR A 88 -4.24 -2.16 -17.40
C THR A 88 -4.55 -2.37 -15.92
N VAL A 89 -3.83 -1.68 -15.05
CA VAL A 89 -4.03 -1.73 -13.60
C VAL A 89 -5.34 -1.04 -13.23
N ARG A 90 -5.61 0.15 -13.79
CA ARG A 90 -6.81 0.95 -13.53
C ARG A 90 -8.09 0.24 -13.96
N GLU A 91 -8.06 -0.53 -15.04
CA GLU A 91 -9.20 -1.34 -15.49
C GLU A 91 -9.62 -2.40 -14.46
N ARG A 92 -8.66 -2.93 -13.68
CA ARG A 92 -8.89 -4.05 -12.76
C ARG A 92 -8.95 -3.64 -11.28
N ALA A 93 -8.35 -2.52 -10.92
CA ALA A 93 -8.22 -2.05 -9.54
C ALA A 93 -8.50 -0.55 -9.47
N SER A 94 -9.79 -0.18 -9.38
CA SER A 94 -10.22 1.19 -9.10
C SER A 94 -10.25 1.46 -7.58
N GLY A 95 -10.10 2.72 -7.18
CA GLY A 95 -10.16 3.12 -5.76
C GLY A 95 -8.81 3.16 -5.02
N HIS A 96 -7.69 2.89 -5.70
CA HIS A 96 -6.37 3.20 -5.16
C HIS A 96 -6.11 4.71 -5.19
N ALA A 97 -5.31 5.21 -4.25
CA ALA A 97 -4.96 6.63 -4.18
C ALA A 97 -3.94 7.00 -5.26
N VAL A 98 -2.88 6.21 -5.37
CA VAL A 98 -1.78 6.46 -6.32
C VAL A 98 -1.25 5.14 -6.90
N PHE A 99 -0.76 5.20 -8.13
CA PHE A 99 -0.06 4.09 -8.77
C PHE A 99 1.45 4.31 -8.73
N LEU A 100 2.21 3.31 -8.31
CA LEU A 100 3.67 3.30 -8.30
C LEU A 100 4.20 2.18 -9.20
N ARG A 101 4.74 2.57 -10.36
CA ARG A 101 5.28 1.61 -11.32
C ARG A 101 6.62 1.01 -10.85
N LYS A 102 6.73 -0.31 -10.90
CA LYS A 102 7.99 -1.04 -10.72
C LYS A 102 8.81 -1.03 -12.04
N PRO A 103 10.15 -0.86 -11.98
CA PRO A 103 10.94 -0.47 -10.81
C PRO A 103 10.77 1.02 -10.47
N PHE A 104 10.83 1.35 -9.18
CA PHE A 104 10.74 2.72 -8.66
C PHE A 104 12.01 3.12 -7.90
N ARG A 105 12.17 4.43 -7.68
CA ARG A 105 13.27 5.00 -6.89
C ARG A 105 12.81 5.30 -5.46
N ILE A 106 13.74 5.22 -4.52
CA ILE A 106 13.54 5.58 -3.11
C ILE A 106 12.91 6.97 -2.96
N ARG A 107 13.37 7.95 -3.74
CA ARG A 107 12.78 9.30 -3.75
C ARG A 107 11.28 9.32 -4.04
N GLN A 108 10.81 8.48 -4.96
CA GLN A 108 9.37 8.40 -5.28
C GLN A 108 8.57 7.86 -4.09
N VAL A 109 9.14 6.94 -3.31
CA VAL A 109 8.51 6.42 -2.10
C VAL A 109 8.36 7.54 -1.07
N HIS A 110 9.43 8.30 -0.78
CA HIS A 110 9.35 9.44 0.14
C HIS A 110 8.35 10.50 -0.34
N ASP A 111 8.36 10.86 -1.62
CA ASP A 111 7.45 11.85 -2.19
C ASP A 111 5.97 11.41 -2.02
N LEU A 112 5.67 10.12 -2.23
CA LEU A 112 4.33 9.56 -2.05
C LEU A 112 3.89 9.54 -0.58
N VAL A 113 4.76 9.10 0.33
CA VAL A 113 4.46 9.06 1.75
C VAL A 113 4.23 10.47 2.29
N ALA A 114 5.07 11.44 1.90
CA ALA A 114 4.89 12.83 2.26
C ALA A 114 3.56 13.39 1.75
N ALA A 115 3.19 13.13 0.49
CA ALA A 115 1.92 13.58 -0.06
C ALA A 115 0.72 12.98 0.68
N LEU A 116 0.70 11.66 0.89
CA LEU A 116 -0.47 10.94 1.40
C LEU A 116 -0.66 11.05 2.91
N LEU A 117 0.41 11.25 3.69
CA LEU A 117 0.31 11.38 5.15
C LEU A 117 0.15 12.83 5.62
N THR A 118 0.42 13.82 4.77
CA THR A 118 0.17 15.24 5.07
C THR A 118 -1.30 15.61 4.87
N GLU A 119 -1.99 14.95 3.94
CA GLU A 119 -3.42 15.11 3.69
C GLU A 119 -4.26 14.18 4.59
N ARG A 120 -4.32 14.43 5.91
CA ARG A 120 -5.33 13.72 6.73
C ARG A 120 -6.73 14.29 6.42
N PRO A 121 -7.70 13.46 6.01
CA PRO A 121 -9.09 13.91 5.86
C PRO A 121 -9.65 14.20 7.25
N GLY A 122 -9.58 15.47 7.66
CA GLY A 122 -9.93 15.94 8.99
C GLY A 122 -9.38 17.32 9.34
N ASP A 123 -8.46 17.88 8.56
CA ASP A 123 -7.87 19.22 8.78
C ASP A 123 -8.49 20.32 7.89
N LYS A 124 -9.80 20.24 7.59
CA LYS A 124 -10.54 21.34 6.98
C LYS A 124 -11.95 21.47 7.54
#